data_AF-A0AB73ADP9-F1
#
_entry.id   AF-A0AB73ADP9-F1
#
_cell.length_a   1.000
_cell.length_b   1.000
_cell.length_c   1.000
_cell.angle_alpha   90.00
_cell.angle_beta   90.00
_cell.angle_gamma   90.00
#
_symmetry.space_group_name_H-M   'P 1'
#
loop_
_entity.id
_entity.type
_entity.pdbx_description
1 polymer ?
#
loop_
_entity_poly.entity_id
_entity_poly.type
_entity_poly.pdbx_seq_one_letter_code
_entity_poly.pdbx_strand_id
1 'polypeptide(L)'
;MLKSKSRLVIRLFKGAIVMFEKLKRFGRNFTQTTPFILSNTIILIPYLLFLGITDSHNWLTILPFTLFYAFRMTGLFLVNSLRFGLDSYTLLMIALLMGGTGSLLGILGVFYFPLFYFSSVLLGLSAAWLVPANITVNFHEKTQGFINMDGKKYLFAAIWLFILYQAIGLPAPTQIAASFTIYTLFYVMAYHTVSHYPRYELDFKDIKRNLVATRELVLFLVFFGLLFLLRNARLLFDERLFDLAVYGFLVLFIVFVFVLGHQKKEWKLPSWLNLFTFLNGMLGNFLFLFSSFYVGILYGLEKLPFYMYFPYAAGLIAAKIVGPLILKRLSWSPLATQLLGLSSSLLVLLIPNGFAIGVFLLSFWHVVTGSWLNKEYYQTDVAIPMDRRIIAKYTTQNKGSVIHQFLLMTLLFILAKEMGEPIHLLLIMLNHGAVPIASAQLLILAKWINVGLLMSGLVTVYHLWKKAKKNEAIH
;
A
#
# COMPACT_ATOMS: atom_id res chain seq x y z
N MET A 1 -3.38 44.26 49.42
CA MET A 1 -3.21 44.37 47.96
C MET A 1 -2.08 43.46 47.39
N LEU A 2 -0.90 43.35 48.02
CA LEU A 2 0.21 42.50 47.55
C LEU A 2 -0.08 40.98 47.47
N LYS A 3 -0.83 40.41 48.43
CA LYS A 3 -1.24 38.98 48.40
C LYS A 3 -2.16 38.61 47.23
N SER A 4 -2.91 39.57 46.69
CA SER A 4 -3.80 39.35 45.54
C SER A 4 -3.02 39.30 44.22
N LYS A 5 -2.07 40.23 44.03
CA LYS A 5 -1.17 40.23 42.86
C LYS A 5 -0.29 38.97 42.79
N SER A 6 0.24 38.50 43.93
CA SER A 6 1.03 37.26 44.01
C SER A 6 0.22 36.00 43.61
N ARG A 7 -1.04 35.88 44.06
CA ARG A 7 -1.92 34.76 43.66
C ARG A 7 -2.30 34.78 42.18
N LEU A 8 -2.45 35.97 41.59
CA LEU A 8 -2.73 36.14 40.16
C LEU A 8 -1.55 35.70 39.31
N VAL A 9 -0.33 36.11 39.68
CA VAL A 9 0.91 35.72 38.97
C VAL A 9 1.15 34.21 39.06
N ILE A 10 0.94 33.59 40.23
CA ILE A 10 1.06 32.13 40.40
C ILE A 10 -0.01 31.37 39.58
N ARG A 11 -1.25 31.88 39.50
CA ARG A 11 -2.30 31.29 38.66
C ARG A 11 -1.99 31.42 37.17
N LEU A 12 -1.43 32.56 36.73
CA LEU A 12 -1.00 32.76 35.35
C LEU A 12 0.17 31.85 34.97
N PHE A 13 1.17 31.70 35.85
CA PHE A 13 2.29 30.77 35.65
C PHE A 13 1.85 29.30 35.62
N LYS A 14 0.97 28.88 36.55
CA LYS A 14 0.37 27.54 36.52
C LYS A 14 -0.47 27.31 35.26
N GLY A 15 -1.22 28.32 34.81
CA GLY A 15 -1.96 28.28 33.56
C GLY A 15 -1.04 28.10 32.34
N ALA A 16 0.07 28.83 32.29
CA ALA A 16 1.08 28.72 31.23
C ALA A 16 1.78 27.36 31.22
N ILE A 17 2.13 26.80 32.38
CA ILE A 17 2.74 25.46 32.49
C ILE A 17 1.77 24.37 32.03
N VAL A 18 0.51 24.42 32.48
CA VAL A 18 -0.54 23.48 32.04
C VAL A 18 -0.81 23.60 30.54
N MET A 19 -0.79 24.83 30.00
CA MET A 19 -0.92 25.06 28.56
C MET A 19 0.27 24.50 27.77
N PHE A 20 1.50 24.68 28.27
CA PHE A 20 2.71 24.14 27.67
C PHE A 20 2.74 22.61 27.69
N GLU A 21 2.34 21.97 28.78
CA GLU A 21 2.19 20.52 28.86
C GLU A 21 1.10 19.99 27.91
N LYS A 22 -0.03 20.70 27.81
CA LYS A 22 -1.07 20.37 26.83
C LYS A 22 -0.55 20.47 25.40
N LEU A 23 0.21 21.52 25.07
CA LEU A 23 0.82 21.72 23.76
C LEU A 23 1.86 20.63 23.45
N LYS A 24 2.72 20.28 24.42
CA LYS A 24 3.69 19.20 24.29
C LYS A 24 3.00 17.84 24.08
N ARG A 25 1.93 17.57 24.82
CA ARG A 25 1.12 16.34 24.67
C ARG A 25 0.41 16.29 23.32
N PHE A 26 -0.10 17.43 22.85
CA PHE A 26 -0.69 17.57 21.53
C PHE A 26 0.33 17.28 20.42
N GLY A 27 1.51 17.93 20.46
CA GLY A 27 2.61 17.66 19.53
C GLY A 27 3.09 16.22 19.56
N ARG A 28 3.14 15.59 20.75
CA ARG A 28 3.47 14.17 20.89
C ARG A 28 2.43 13.27 20.23
N ASN A 29 1.14 13.55 20.40
CA ASN A 29 0.08 12.78 19.73
C ASN A 29 0.18 12.91 18.20
N PHE A 30 0.47 14.11 17.69
CA PHE A 30 0.73 14.35 16.26
C PHE A 30 1.89 13.49 15.76
N THR A 31 3.02 13.52 16.46
CA THR A 31 4.24 12.79 16.10
C THR A 31 4.01 11.27 16.12
N GLN A 32 3.33 10.75 17.16
CA GLN A 32 3.07 9.32 17.35
C GLN A 32 2.18 8.69 16.28
N THR A 33 1.41 9.49 15.54
CA THR A 33 0.58 8.99 14.43
C THR A 33 1.32 8.83 13.11
N THR A 34 2.52 9.41 12.98
CA THR A 34 3.24 9.42 11.70
C THR A 34 3.70 8.03 11.21
N PRO A 35 4.14 7.06 12.05
CA PRO A 35 4.43 5.71 11.56
C PRO A 35 3.20 5.03 10.96
N PHE A 36 2.02 5.30 11.53
CA PHE A 36 0.76 4.79 11.01
C PHE A 36 0.39 5.42 9.67
N ILE A 37 0.49 6.75 9.56
CA ILE A 37 0.19 7.46 8.32
C ILE A 37 1.08 6.91 7.20
N LEU A 38 2.40 6.91 7.42
CA LEU A 38 3.38 6.34 6.48
C LEU A 38 2.99 4.92 6.07
N SER A 39 2.70 4.03 7.03
CA SER A 39 2.38 2.63 6.72
C SER A 39 1.15 2.44 5.82
N ASN A 40 0.26 3.43 5.75
CA ASN A 40 -0.96 3.34 4.95
C ASN A 40 -0.94 4.25 3.70
N THR A 41 -0.07 5.26 3.64
CA THR A 41 0.00 6.20 2.51
C THR A 41 1.26 6.06 1.65
N ILE A 42 2.35 5.48 2.16
CA ILE A 42 3.66 5.33 1.48
C ILE A 42 3.58 4.61 0.12
N ILE A 43 2.52 3.85 -0.08
CA ILE A 43 2.22 3.13 -1.30
C ILE A 43 1.54 4.01 -2.35
N LEU A 44 0.60 4.85 -1.92
CA LEU A 44 -0.32 5.58 -2.79
C LEU A 44 0.24 6.96 -3.16
N ILE A 45 0.79 7.69 -2.20
CA ILE A 45 1.18 9.08 -2.44
C ILE A 45 2.39 9.18 -3.34
N PRO A 46 3.53 8.51 -3.07
CA PRO A 46 4.64 8.57 -3.99
C PRO A 46 4.27 8.02 -5.37
N TYR A 47 3.37 7.02 -5.44
CA TYR A 47 2.81 6.55 -6.70
C TYR A 47 2.13 7.67 -7.48
N LEU A 48 1.24 8.45 -6.84
CA LEU A 48 0.56 9.59 -7.49
C LEU A 48 1.54 10.69 -7.87
N LEU A 49 2.50 11.02 -7.00
CA LEU A 49 3.48 12.07 -7.27
C LEU A 49 4.39 11.72 -8.44
N PHE A 50 4.94 10.50 -8.47
CA PHE A 50 5.79 10.07 -9.58
C PHE A 50 5.00 9.87 -10.87
N LEU A 51 3.74 9.45 -10.79
CA LEU A 51 2.85 9.42 -11.96
C LEU A 51 2.61 10.84 -12.51
N GLY A 52 2.46 11.84 -11.65
CA GLY A 52 2.29 13.24 -12.05
C GLY A 52 3.51 13.88 -12.70
N ILE A 53 4.70 13.27 -12.58
CA ILE A 53 5.95 13.75 -13.21
C ILE A 53 6.08 13.23 -14.65
N THR A 54 5.33 12.20 -15.04
CA THR A 54 5.53 11.57 -16.35
C THR A 54 4.91 12.42 -17.45
N ASP A 55 5.71 12.83 -18.42
CA ASP A 55 5.22 13.50 -19.65
C ASP A 55 4.86 12.50 -20.76
N SER A 56 4.91 11.20 -20.45
CA SER A 56 4.56 10.03 -21.26
C SER A 56 5.34 9.84 -22.58
N HIS A 57 6.07 10.84 -23.06
CA HIS A 57 6.83 10.79 -24.31
C HIS A 57 8.34 10.62 -24.09
N ASN A 58 8.81 10.72 -22.84
CA ASN A 58 10.24 10.70 -22.52
C ASN A 58 10.55 9.62 -21.46
N TRP A 59 11.49 8.73 -21.80
CA TRP A 59 12.01 7.68 -20.90
C TRP A 59 12.50 8.26 -19.57
N LEU A 60 13.12 9.44 -19.63
CA LEU A 60 13.70 10.11 -18.46
C LEU A 60 12.64 10.51 -17.44
N THR A 61 11.44 10.91 -17.87
CA THR A 61 10.36 11.34 -16.96
C THR A 61 9.53 10.19 -16.43
N ILE A 62 9.53 9.07 -17.15
CA ILE A 62 8.83 7.82 -16.81
C ILE A 62 9.58 7.00 -15.77
N LEU A 63 10.92 7.02 -15.87
CA LEU A 63 11.80 6.16 -15.09
C LEU A 63 11.61 6.29 -13.56
N PRO A 64 11.41 7.47 -12.94
CA PRO A 64 11.21 7.57 -11.49
C PRO A 64 9.99 6.77 -11.03
N PHE A 65 8.88 6.86 -11.77
CA PHE A 65 7.69 6.11 -11.42
C PHE A 65 7.87 4.60 -11.57
N THR A 66 8.51 4.17 -12.66
CA THR A 66 8.80 2.76 -12.89
C THR A 66 9.74 2.20 -11.83
N LEU A 67 10.80 2.92 -11.47
CA LEU A 67 11.75 2.54 -10.42
C LEU A 67 11.06 2.41 -9.06
N PHE A 68 10.29 3.43 -8.65
CA PHE A 68 9.54 3.38 -7.39
C PHE A 68 8.67 2.13 -7.33
N TYR A 69 7.89 1.87 -8.39
CA TYR A 69 6.98 0.74 -8.46
C TYR A 69 7.71 -0.60 -8.40
N ALA A 70 8.75 -0.76 -9.22
CA ALA A 70 9.53 -2.00 -9.31
C ALA A 70 10.16 -2.34 -7.96
N PHE A 71 10.86 -1.38 -7.33
CA PHE A 71 11.47 -1.58 -6.02
C PHE A 71 10.46 -1.82 -4.91
N ARG A 72 9.31 -1.15 -4.93
CA ARG A 72 8.23 -1.37 -3.95
C ARG A 72 7.64 -2.77 -4.03
N MET A 73 7.43 -3.29 -5.24
CA MET A 73 6.83 -4.61 -5.42
C MET A 73 7.81 -5.75 -5.17
N THR A 74 9.08 -5.54 -5.49
CA THR A 74 10.12 -6.57 -5.43
C THR A 74 11.02 -6.48 -4.19
N GLY A 75 11.03 -5.35 -3.48
CA GLY A 75 11.93 -5.10 -2.35
C GLY A 75 11.81 -6.11 -1.21
N LEU A 76 10.65 -6.74 -1.01
CA LEU A 76 10.52 -7.84 -0.04
C LEU A 76 11.25 -9.11 -0.46
N PHE A 77 11.33 -9.40 -1.76
CA PHE A 77 12.16 -10.50 -2.26
C PHE A 77 13.64 -10.19 -2.06
N LEU A 78 14.05 -8.92 -2.18
CA LEU A 78 15.42 -8.49 -1.92
C LEU A 78 15.84 -8.69 -0.46
N VAL A 79 14.99 -8.37 0.51
CA VAL A 79 15.32 -8.60 1.94
C VAL A 79 15.38 -10.09 2.25
N ASN A 80 14.45 -10.88 1.70
CA ASN A 80 14.47 -12.34 1.87
C ASN A 80 15.69 -12.99 1.18
N SER A 81 16.12 -12.47 0.03
CA SER A 81 17.28 -12.97 -0.70
C SER A 81 18.60 -12.66 -0.01
N LEU A 82 18.70 -11.47 0.58
CA LEU A 82 19.93 -11.07 1.27
C LEU A 82 20.12 -11.79 2.62
N ARG A 83 19.17 -12.66 3.03
CA ARG A 83 19.13 -13.36 4.34
C ARG A 83 19.63 -12.49 5.49
N PHE A 84 19.35 -11.19 5.37
CA PHE A 84 19.74 -10.23 6.38
C PHE A 84 19.10 -10.71 7.67
N GLY A 85 19.93 -11.11 8.63
CA GLY A 85 19.50 -11.42 10.00
C GLY A 85 18.98 -10.17 10.73
N LEU A 86 18.52 -9.16 9.98
CA LEU A 86 17.97 -7.93 10.50
C LEU A 86 16.64 -8.29 11.15
N ASP A 87 16.56 -7.99 12.44
CA ASP A 87 15.31 -7.97 13.17
C ASP A 87 14.34 -6.96 12.55
N SER A 88 13.05 -7.12 12.83
CA SER A 88 12.02 -6.26 12.26
C SER A 88 12.19 -4.79 12.66
N TYR A 89 12.82 -4.52 13.80
CA TYR A 89 13.09 -3.16 14.26
C TYR A 89 14.21 -2.50 13.46
N THR A 90 15.36 -3.15 13.25
CA THR A 90 16.42 -2.58 12.40
C THR A 90 15.93 -2.39 10.98
N LEU A 91 15.16 -3.34 10.44
CA LEU A 91 14.54 -3.18 9.11
C LEU A 91 13.61 -1.96 9.05
N LEU A 92 12.83 -1.70 10.11
CA LEU A 92 11.98 -0.52 10.21
C LEU A 92 12.80 0.77 10.24
N MET A 93 13.90 0.81 11.01
CA MET A 93 14.77 1.98 11.11
C MET A 93 15.45 2.29 9.78
N ILE A 94 15.98 1.27 9.09
CA ILE A 94 16.54 1.42 7.73
C ILE A 94 15.47 1.94 6.78
N ALA A 95 14.26 1.36 6.80
CA ALA A 95 13.17 1.80 5.94
C ALA A 95 12.79 3.27 6.18
N LEU A 96 12.77 3.73 7.44
CA LEU A 96 12.49 5.12 7.79
C LEU A 96 13.59 6.08 7.30
N LEU A 97 14.87 5.70 7.46
CA LEU A 97 16.00 6.51 6.98
C LEU A 97 16.04 6.60 5.46
N MET A 98 15.86 5.48 4.76
CA MET A 98 15.77 5.47 3.31
C MET A 98 14.59 6.28 2.81
N GLY A 99 13.42 6.12 3.43
CA GLY A 99 12.23 6.86 3.05
C GLY A 99 12.38 8.36 3.25
N GLY A 100 12.92 8.80 4.39
CA GLY A 100 13.17 10.22 4.69
C GLY A 100 14.22 10.84 3.77
N THR A 101 15.30 10.11 3.48
CA THR A 101 16.32 10.55 2.50
C THR A 101 15.71 10.62 1.11
N GLY A 102 14.93 9.61 0.72
CA GLY A 102 14.24 9.57 -0.57
C GLY A 102 13.26 10.72 -0.74
N SER A 103 12.48 11.07 0.29
CA SER A 103 11.57 12.23 0.23
C SER A 103 12.32 13.55 0.15
N LEU A 104 13.43 13.71 0.90
CA LEU A 104 14.30 14.90 0.77
C LEU A 104 14.86 15.06 -0.64
N LEU A 105 15.37 13.98 -1.23
CA LEU A 105 15.83 13.98 -2.62
C LEU A 105 14.69 14.29 -3.60
N GLY A 106 13.46 13.90 -3.28
CA GLY A 106 12.27 14.25 -4.06
C GLY A 106 11.96 15.74 -4.06
N ILE A 107 12.20 16.44 -2.93
CA ILE A 107 12.11 17.91 -2.87
C ILE A 107 13.17 18.53 -3.78
N LEU A 108 14.42 18.07 -3.63
CA LEU A 108 15.54 18.56 -4.44
C LEU A 108 15.38 18.24 -5.93
N GLY A 109 14.66 17.15 -6.26
CA GLY A 109 14.31 16.75 -7.61
C GLY A 109 13.56 17.82 -8.41
N VAL A 110 12.79 18.67 -7.73
CA VAL A 110 12.10 19.81 -8.35
C VAL A 110 13.10 20.82 -8.93
N PHE A 111 14.29 20.94 -8.32
CA PHE A 111 15.36 21.82 -8.79
C PHE A 111 16.37 21.09 -9.69
N TYR A 112 16.61 19.80 -9.44
CA TYR A 112 17.53 18.97 -10.22
C TYR A 112 16.92 17.58 -10.49
N PHE A 113 16.34 17.44 -11.68
CA PHE A 113 15.51 16.29 -12.08
C PHE A 113 16.13 14.90 -11.79
N PRO A 114 17.44 14.64 -12.04
CA PRO A 114 18.02 13.31 -11.79
C PRO A 114 17.90 12.81 -10.35
N LEU A 115 17.67 13.69 -9.37
CA LEU A 115 17.43 13.28 -7.98
C LEU A 115 16.11 12.51 -7.81
N PHE A 116 15.14 12.66 -8.73
CA PHE A 116 13.95 11.83 -8.73
C PHE A 116 14.25 10.33 -8.95
N TYR A 117 15.35 9.98 -9.64
CA TYR A 117 15.76 8.59 -9.78
C TYR A 117 16.16 7.99 -8.43
N PHE A 118 16.99 8.69 -7.66
CA PHE A 118 17.38 8.24 -6.33
C PHE A 118 16.21 8.28 -5.34
N SER A 119 15.40 9.33 -5.40
CA SER A 119 14.19 9.47 -4.59
C SER A 119 13.25 8.27 -4.78
N SER A 120 13.00 7.88 -6.02
CA SER A 120 12.08 6.79 -6.35
C SER A 120 12.58 5.42 -5.88
N VAL A 121 13.87 5.13 -6.04
CA VAL A 121 14.48 3.88 -5.53
C VAL A 121 14.37 3.80 -4.01
N LEU A 122 14.79 4.87 -3.30
CA LEU A 122 14.80 4.89 -1.84
C LEU A 122 13.39 4.81 -1.24
N LEU A 123 12.44 5.58 -1.79
CA LEU A 123 11.04 5.51 -1.38
C LEU A 123 10.39 4.17 -1.74
N GLY A 124 10.78 3.56 -2.87
CA GLY A 124 10.30 2.25 -3.28
C GLY A 124 10.72 1.15 -2.31
N LEU A 125 12.00 1.12 -1.93
CA LEU A 125 12.52 0.20 -0.94
C LEU A 125 11.92 0.45 0.46
N SER A 126 11.81 1.71 0.87
CA SER A 126 11.10 2.09 2.11
C SER A 126 9.66 1.56 2.12
N ALA A 127 8.91 1.75 1.04
CA ALA A 127 7.53 1.29 0.92
C ALA A 127 7.41 -0.23 1.03
N ALA A 128 8.37 -0.98 0.50
CA ALA A 128 8.40 -2.43 0.59
C ALA A 128 8.61 -2.93 2.03
N TRP A 129 9.46 -2.26 2.80
CA TRP A 129 9.94 -2.75 4.09
C TRP A 129 9.21 -2.15 5.29
N LEU A 130 8.88 -0.86 5.23
CA LEU A 130 8.31 -0.10 6.35
C LEU A 130 7.02 -0.71 6.85
N VAL A 131 6.09 -1.05 5.95
CA VAL A 131 4.77 -1.55 6.33
C VAL A 131 4.85 -2.88 7.11
N PRO A 132 5.47 -3.95 6.59
CA PRO A 132 5.57 -5.21 7.33
C PRO A 132 6.42 -5.08 8.60
N ALA A 133 7.51 -4.30 8.57
CA ALA A 133 8.37 -4.09 9.73
C ALA A 133 7.64 -3.34 10.86
N ASN A 134 6.97 -2.22 10.54
CA ASN A 134 6.20 -1.44 11.51
C ASN A 134 5.06 -2.24 12.12
N ILE A 135 4.38 -3.08 11.33
CA ILE A 135 3.32 -3.94 11.85
C ILE A 135 3.89 -4.95 12.84
N THR A 136 4.99 -5.62 12.50
CA THR A 136 5.62 -6.64 13.35
C THR A 136 6.09 -6.03 14.67
N VAL A 137 6.81 -4.92 14.63
CA VAL A 137 7.28 -4.20 15.83
C VAL A 137 6.09 -3.77 16.70
N ASN A 138 5.04 -3.18 16.12
CA ASN A 138 3.88 -2.76 16.89
C ASN A 138 3.09 -3.92 17.51
N PHE A 139 3.04 -5.10 16.87
CA PHE A 139 2.43 -6.28 17.47
C PHE A 139 3.26 -6.78 18.65
N HIS A 140 4.59 -6.78 18.54
CA HIS A 140 5.49 -7.19 19.60
C HIS A 140 5.38 -6.25 20.82
N GLU A 141 5.46 -4.95 20.59
CA GLU A 141 5.25 -3.92 21.62
C GLU A 141 3.87 -4.06 22.29
N LYS A 142 2.82 -4.33 21.50
CA LYS A 142 1.47 -4.53 22.03
C LYS A 142 1.36 -5.79 22.89
N THR A 143 2.01 -6.90 22.52
CA THR A 143 2.07 -8.10 23.37
C THR A 143 2.78 -7.83 24.69
N GLN A 144 3.70 -6.87 24.69
CA GLN A 144 4.42 -6.42 25.88
C GLN A 144 3.70 -5.29 26.65
N GLY A 145 2.52 -4.85 26.21
CA GLY A 145 1.69 -3.87 26.90
C GLY A 145 1.90 -2.41 26.47
N PHE A 146 2.75 -2.14 25.47
CA PHE A 146 2.91 -0.80 24.90
C PHE A 146 1.96 -0.61 23.69
N ILE A 147 1.09 0.39 23.75
CA ILE A 147 0.15 0.72 22.67
C ILE A 147 0.49 2.10 22.14
N ASN A 148 1.15 2.15 20.97
CA ASN A 148 1.47 3.42 20.34
C ASN A 148 0.22 4.14 19.80
N MET A 149 -0.76 3.41 19.24
CA MET A 149 -1.95 4.03 18.66
C MET A 149 -3.25 3.64 19.35
N ASP A 150 -3.95 4.67 19.85
CA ASP A 150 -5.24 4.55 20.52
C ASP A 150 -6.36 5.19 19.68
N GLY A 151 -7.61 5.04 20.13
CA GLY A 151 -8.77 5.59 19.43
C GLY A 151 -8.72 7.10 19.22
N LYS A 152 -8.15 7.84 20.18
CA LYS A 152 -8.09 9.32 20.15
C LYS A 152 -7.08 9.82 19.11
N LYS A 153 -5.99 9.07 18.89
CA LYS A 153 -4.95 9.37 17.91
C LYS A 153 -5.42 9.24 16.45
N TYR A 154 -6.52 8.53 16.15
CA TYR A 154 -7.06 8.50 14.79
C TYR A 154 -7.58 9.86 14.31
N LEU A 155 -8.05 10.73 15.22
CA LEU A 155 -8.41 12.10 14.87
C LEU A 155 -7.19 12.89 14.38
N PHE A 156 -6.06 12.74 15.08
CA PHE A 156 -4.79 13.36 14.70
C PHE A 156 -4.28 12.83 13.36
N ALA A 157 -4.43 11.52 13.11
CA ALA A 157 -4.13 10.94 11.81
C ALA A 157 -5.02 11.50 10.69
N ALA A 158 -6.32 11.71 10.96
CA ALA A 158 -7.24 12.31 9.99
C ALA A 158 -6.84 13.77 9.65
N ILE A 159 -6.39 14.56 10.63
CA ILE A 159 -5.87 15.92 10.38
C ILE A 159 -4.65 15.87 9.46
N TRP A 160 -3.70 14.97 9.71
CA TRP A 160 -2.55 14.82 8.83
C TRP A 160 -2.91 14.38 7.42
N LEU A 161 -3.84 13.43 7.27
CA LEU A 161 -4.32 12.99 5.97
C LEU A 161 -5.04 14.12 5.22
N PHE A 162 -5.73 15.00 5.93
CA PHE A 162 -6.34 16.21 5.36
C PHE A 162 -5.29 17.25 4.94
N ILE A 163 -4.25 17.49 5.74
CA ILE A 163 -3.13 18.37 5.33
C ILE A 163 -2.48 17.83 4.06
N LEU A 164 -2.27 16.52 4.00
CA LEU A 164 -1.71 15.85 2.83
C LEU A 164 -2.66 15.91 1.62
N TYR A 165 -3.98 15.78 1.82
CA TYR A 165 -4.99 16.01 0.79
C TYR A 165 -4.84 17.40 0.16
N GLN A 166 -4.71 18.44 0.99
CA GLN A 166 -4.54 19.81 0.50
C GLN A 166 -3.25 19.97 -0.31
N ALA A 167 -2.15 19.36 0.12
CA ALA A 167 -0.89 19.41 -0.62
C ALA A 167 -0.96 18.72 -1.99
N ILE A 168 -1.68 17.59 -2.09
CA ILE A 168 -1.89 16.89 -3.37
C ILE A 168 -2.86 17.67 -4.27
N GLY A 169 -3.74 18.50 -3.72
CA GLY A 169 -4.64 19.35 -4.51
C GLY A 169 -3.98 20.56 -5.16
N LEU A 170 -2.72 20.86 -4.84
CA LEU A 170 -1.98 21.99 -5.42
C LEU A 170 -1.61 21.74 -6.89
N PRO A 171 -1.37 22.78 -7.70
CA PRO A 171 -0.83 22.63 -9.05
C PRO A 171 0.65 22.21 -9.05
N ALA A 172 1.08 21.48 -10.09
CA ALA A 172 2.48 21.19 -10.31
C ALA A 172 3.28 22.48 -10.64
N PRO A 173 4.54 22.64 -10.18
CA PRO A 173 5.36 21.68 -9.41
C PRO A 173 5.19 21.80 -7.88
N THR A 174 4.41 22.77 -7.39
CA THR A 174 4.25 23.03 -5.95
C THR A 174 3.64 21.85 -5.18
N GLN A 175 2.75 21.11 -5.83
CA GLN A 175 2.20 19.83 -5.36
C GLN A 175 3.28 18.85 -4.91
N ILE A 176 4.32 18.66 -5.74
CA ILE A 176 5.40 17.69 -5.53
C ILE A 176 6.25 18.14 -4.36
N ALA A 177 6.69 19.40 -4.37
CA ALA A 177 7.50 19.98 -3.31
C ALA A 177 6.78 19.93 -1.95
N ALA A 178 5.52 20.37 -1.88
CA ALA A 178 4.72 20.38 -0.66
C ALA A 178 4.49 18.95 -0.12
N SER A 179 4.13 18.00 -0.99
CA SER A 179 3.86 16.62 -0.59
C SER A 179 5.12 15.91 -0.09
N PHE A 180 6.27 16.07 -0.76
CA PHE A 180 7.53 15.49 -0.29
C PHE A 180 8.08 16.17 0.97
N THR A 181 7.79 17.46 1.18
CA THR A 181 8.11 18.16 2.42
C THR A 181 7.33 17.57 3.60
N ILE A 182 6.02 17.38 3.44
CA ILE A 182 5.17 16.74 4.46
C ILE A 182 5.65 15.31 4.73
N TYR A 183 5.99 14.55 3.69
CA TYR A 183 6.53 13.20 3.84
C TYR A 183 7.85 13.16 4.60
N THR A 184 8.76 14.08 4.31
CA THR A 184 10.02 14.21 5.04
C THR A 184 9.75 14.44 6.52
N LEU A 185 8.81 15.35 6.85
CA LEU A 185 8.40 15.58 8.22
C LEU A 185 7.84 14.31 8.87
N PHE A 186 7.01 13.55 8.15
CA PHE A 186 6.48 12.27 8.64
C PHE A 186 7.58 11.26 8.93
N TYR A 187 8.59 11.13 8.06
CA TYR A 187 9.70 10.21 8.31
C TYR A 187 10.52 10.62 9.53
N VAL A 188 10.84 11.91 9.69
CA VAL A 188 11.57 12.43 10.85
C VAL A 188 10.78 12.18 12.15
N MET A 189 9.49 12.51 12.15
CA MET A 189 8.60 12.28 13.31
C MET A 189 8.41 10.78 13.61
N ALA A 190 8.33 9.94 12.59
CA ALA A 190 8.17 8.50 12.74
C ALA A 190 9.45 7.87 13.28
N TYR A 191 10.61 8.28 12.78
CA TYR A 191 11.91 7.88 13.30
C TYR A 191 12.05 8.27 14.78
N HIS A 192 11.69 9.50 15.14
CA HIS A 192 11.67 9.93 16.54
C HIS A 192 10.71 9.07 17.39
N THR A 193 9.52 8.74 16.88
CA THR A 193 8.55 7.91 17.60
C THR A 193 9.07 6.48 17.84
N VAL A 194 9.58 5.83 16.79
CA VAL A 194 10.02 4.43 16.82
C VAL A 194 11.32 4.26 17.61
N SER A 195 12.24 5.24 17.55
CA SER A 195 13.47 5.24 18.36
C SER A 195 13.23 5.30 19.87
N HIS A 196 12.04 5.75 20.29
CA HIS A 196 11.65 5.84 21.71
C HIS A 196 10.71 4.71 22.14
N TYR A 197 10.64 3.62 21.37
CA TYR A 197 9.92 2.43 21.82
C TYR A 197 10.66 1.78 22.99
N PRO A 198 9.96 1.43 24.08
CA PRO A 198 10.58 1.18 25.37
C PRO A 198 11.37 -0.13 25.47
N ARG A 199 11.21 -1.08 24.53
CA ARG A 199 11.62 -2.48 24.73
C ARG A 199 12.30 -3.15 23.54
N TYR A 200 12.63 -2.39 22.49
CA TYR A 200 13.49 -2.87 21.41
C TYR A 200 14.86 -2.22 21.55
N GLU A 201 15.81 -2.96 22.12
CA GLU A 201 17.23 -2.59 22.04
C GLU A 201 17.76 -3.02 20.66
N LEU A 202 18.45 -2.09 20.00
CA LEU A 202 19.14 -2.33 18.73
C LEU A 202 20.30 -3.31 18.97
N ASP A 203 20.04 -4.60 18.97
CA ASP A 203 21.12 -5.58 19.04
C ASP A 203 21.65 -5.90 17.64
N PHE A 204 22.54 -5.04 17.15
CA PHE A 204 23.27 -5.26 15.90
C PHE A 204 24.28 -6.44 15.99
N LYS A 205 24.39 -7.12 17.14
CA LYS A 205 25.44 -8.13 17.37
C LYS A 205 25.28 -9.40 16.53
N ASP A 206 24.09 -9.71 16.05
CA ASP A 206 23.82 -10.96 15.31
C ASP A 206 23.27 -10.71 13.89
N ILE A 207 23.91 -9.83 13.10
CA ILE A 207 23.79 -9.95 11.63
C ILE A 207 24.46 -11.26 11.24
N LYS A 208 23.72 -12.37 11.33
CA LYS A 208 24.18 -13.69 10.90
C LYS A 208 24.59 -13.58 9.44
N ARG A 209 25.91 -13.60 9.19
CA ARG A 209 26.51 -13.66 7.86
C ARG A 209 26.16 -15.01 7.23
N ASN A 210 24.96 -15.12 6.68
CA ASN A 210 24.54 -16.31 5.94
C ASN A 210 24.26 -15.92 4.49
N LEU A 211 24.86 -16.72 3.59
CA LEU A 211 24.94 -16.51 2.16
C LEU A 211 23.59 -16.19 1.51
N VAL A 212 23.65 -15.31 0.52
CA VAL A 212 22.56 -14.90 -0.37
C VAL A 212 21.72 -16.11 -0.79
N ALA A 213 20.42 -16.05 -0.55
CA ALA A 213 19.48 -17.04 -1.05
C ALA A 213 19.25 -16.79 -2.55
N THR A 214 19.95 -17.57 -3.37
CA THR A 214 19.97 -17.45 -4.84
C THR A 214 18.58 -17.52 -5.45
N ARG A 215 17.67 -18.32 -4.86
CA ARG A 215 16.31 -18.47 -5.35
C ARG A 215 15.49 -17.17 -5.24
N GLU A 216 15.46 -16.54 -4.08
CA GLU A 216 14.73 -15.29 -3.87
C GLU A 216 15.38 -14.13 -4.64
N LEU A 217 16.71 -14.16 -4.84
CA LEU A 217 17.43 -13.20 -5.68
C LEU A 217 17.02 -13.33 -7.16
N VAL A 218 16.94 -14.55 -7.68
CA VAL A 218 16.47 -14.79 -9.05
C VAL A 218 15.02 -14.33 -9.21
N LEU A 219 14.15 -14.62 -8.24
CA LEU A 219 12.77 -14.12 -8.25
C LEU A 219 12.73 -12.59 -8.21
N PHE A 220 13.56 -11.95 -7.40
CA PHE A 220 13.70 -10.49 -7.39
C PHE A 220 14.09 -9.97 -8.77
N LEU A 221 15.17 -10.48 -9.38
CA LEU A 221 15.67 -10.01 -10.66
C LEU A 221 14.65 -10.21 -11.80
N VAL A 222 14.02 -11.38 -11.84
CA VAL A 222 13.00 -11.71 -12.86
C VAL A 222 11.77 -10.81 -12.70
N PHE A 223 11.18 -10.73 -11.51
CA PHE A 223 10.01 -9.86 -11.30
C PHE A 223 10.35 -8.38 -11.47
N PHE A 224 11.55 -7.96 -11.09
CA PHE A 224 12.01 -6.59 -11.26
C PHE A 224 12.11 -6.25 -12.75
N GLY A 225 12.84 -7.06 -13.53
CA GLY A 225 12.98 -6.88 -14.96
C GLY A 225 11.62 -6.89 -15.67
N LEU A 226 10.73 -7.82 -15.33
CA LEU A 226 9.39 -7.93 -15.89
C LEU A 226 8.52 -6.69 -15.59
N LEU A 227 8.47 -6.27 -14.33
CA LEU A 227 7.68 -5.10 -13.93
C LEU A 227 8.27 -3.81 -14.52
N PHE A 228 9.59 -3.72 -14.58
CA PHE A 228 10.30 -2.60 -15.17
C PHE A 228 9.98 -2.49 -16.67
N LEU A 229 10.08 -3.59 -17.42
CA LEU A 229 9.75 -3.62 -18.85
C LEU A 229 8.28 -3.30 -19.09
N LEU A 230 7.35 -3.98 -18.38
CA LEU A 230 5.92 -3.74 -18.53
C LEU A 230 5.55 -2.28 -18.25
N ARG A 231 6.14 -1.69 -17.20
CA ARG A 231 5.80 -0.32 -16.79
C ARG A 231 6.38 0.71 -17.73
N ASN A 232 7.63 0.56 -18.16
CA ASN A 232 8.22 1.45 -19.17
C ASN A 232 7.48 1.34 -20.49
N ALA A 233 7.26 0.13 -21.00
CA ALA A 233 6.56 -0.11 -22.27
C ALA A 233 5.17 0.54 -22.28
N ARG A 234 4.43 0.41 -21.17
CA ARG A 234 3.15 1.08 -20.99
C ARG A 234 3.24 2.60 -20.97
N LEU A 235 4.29 3.16 -20.36
CA LEU A 235 4.36 4.61 -20.19
C LEU A 235 4.95 5.32 -21.40
N LEU A 236 5.70 4.62 -22.25
CA LEU A 236 6.39 5.15 -23.42
C LEU A 236 5.60 5.10 -24.72
N PHE A 237 4.41 4.50 -24.71
CA PHE A 237 3.61 4.27 -25.91
C PHE A 237 4.30 3.46 -27.01
N ASP A 238 5.30 2.63 -26.68
CA ASP A 238 5.97 1.79 -27.67
C ASP A 238 5.21 0.46 -27.79
N GLU A 239 4.43 0.33 -28.86
CA GLU A 239 3.62 -0.86 -29.18
C GLU A 239 4.48 -2.13 -29.24
N ARG A 240 5.70 -2.05 -29.79
CA ARG A 240 6.60 -3.21 -29.89
C ARG A 240 7.16 -3.61 -28.53
N LEU A 241 7.57 -2.64 -27.71
CA LEU A 241 8.01 -2.91 -26.35
C LEU A 241 6.86 -3.43 -25.48
N PHE A 242 5.63 -2.94 -25.70
CA PHE A 242 4.45 -3.38 -24.96
C PHE A 242 4.09 -4.82 -25.30
N ASP A 243 4.02 -5.17 -26.59
CA ASP A 243 3.77 -6.53 -27.05
C ASP A 243 4.87 -7.48 -26.54
N LEU A 244 6.14 -7.11 -26.68
CA LEU A 244 7.27 -7.89 -26.17
C LEU A 244 7.18 -8.08 -24.64
N ALA A 245 6.82 -7.05 -23.89
CA ALA A 245 6.65 -7.13 -22.45
C ALA A 245 5.48 -8.05 -22.05
N VAL A 246 4.37 -8.00 -22.78
CA VAL A 246 3.21 -8.88 -22.54
C VAL A 246 3.54 -10.33 -22.89
N TYR A 247 4.15 -10.60 -24.05
CA TYR A 247 4.53 -11.95 -24.46
C TYR A 247 5.62 -12.56 -23.58
N GLY A 248 6.68 -11.79 -23.28
CA GLY A 248 7.74 -12.21 -22.36
C GLY A 248 7.17 -12.50 -20.96
N PHE A 249 6.19 -11.71 -20.52
CA PHE A 249 5.51 -11.95 -19.26
C PHE A 249 4.63 -13.21 -19.28
N LEU A 250 3.88 -13.48 -20.36
CA LEU A 250 3.06 -14.70 -20.49
C LEU A 250 3.92 -15.96 -20.40
N VAL A 251 5.06 -15.98 -21.11
CA VAL A 251 6.01 -17.10 -21.06
C VAL A 251 6.55 -17.28 -19.64
N LEU A 252 7.00 -16.20 -19.00
CA LEU A 252 7.53 -16.25 -17.63
C LEU A 252 6.46 -16.60 -16.59
N PHE A 253 5.22 -16.19 -16.78
CA PHE A 253 4.09 -16.56 -15.93
C PHE A 253 3.81 -18.06 -16.03
N ILE A 254 3.79 -18.62 -17.24
CA ILE A 254 3.63 -20.07 -17.45
C ILE A 254 4.76 -20.82 -16.76
N VAL A 255 6.02 -20.40 -16.95
CA VAL A 255 7.19 -21.00 -16.28
C VAL A 255 7.07 -20.87 -14.76
N PHE A 256 6.66 -19.73 -14.24
CA PHE A 256 6.52 -19.48 -12.81
C PHE A 256 5.41 -20.34 -12.18
N VAL A 257 4.25 -20.44 -12.84
CA VAL A 257 3.13 -21.31 -12.42
C VAL A 257 3.56 -22.78 -12.44
N PHE A 258 4.31 -23.19 -13.46
CA PHE A 258 4.80 -24.56 -13.59
C PHE A 258 5.83 -24.92 -12.50
N VAL A 259 6.82 -24.05 -12.28
CA VAL A 259 7.90 -24.23 -11.30
C VAL A 259 7.39 -24.15 -9.86
N LEU A 260 6.50 -23.20 -9.54
CA LEU A 260 5.89 -23.12 -8.20
C LEU A 260 4.81 -24.17 -7.97
N GLY A 261 4.10 -24.58 -9.02
CA GLY A 261 3.08 -25.63 -8.96
C GLY A 261 3.65 -26.98 -8.49
N HIS A 262 4.94 -27.23 -8.75
CA HIS A 262 5.65 -28.42 -8.29
C HIS A 262 6.08 -28.37 -6.81
N GLN A 263 6.07 -27.19 -6.18
CA GLN A 263 6.57 -27.00 -4.81
C GLN A 263 5.48 -26.99 -3.73
N LYS A 264 4.31 -27.59 -4.01
CA LYS A 264 3.17 -27.68 -3.08
C LYS A 264 3.48 -28.31 -1.72
N LYS A 265 4.64 -28.94 -1.53
CA LYS A 265 5.00 -29.67 -0.30
C LYS A 265 5.39 -28.82 0.91
N GLU A 266 5.53 -27.49 0.80
CA GLU A 266 5.98 -26.63 1.92
C GLU A 266 4.93 -25.62 2.43
N TRP A 267 3.68 -25.70 2.00
CA TRP A 267 2.65 -24.72 2.40
C TRP A 267 2.21 -24.97 3.85
N LYS A 268 2.89 -24.34 4.81
CA LYS A 268 2.62 -24.49 6.26
C LYS A 268 1.32 -23.80 6.75
N LEU A 269 0.53 -23.17 5.86
CA LEU A 269 -0.67 -22.40 6.21
C LEU A 269 -1.91 -22.93 5.46
N PRO A 270 -3.12 -22.83 6.05
CA PRO A 270 -4.36 -23.26 5.40
C PRO A 270 -4.57 -22.59 4.03
N SER A 271 -5.00 -23.37 3.04
CA SER A 271 -5.19 -22.89 1.66
C SER A 271 -6.17 -21.72 1.54
N TRP A 272 -7.24 -21.70 2.35
CA TRP A 272 -8.19 -20.59 2.36
C TRP A 272 -7.56 -19.28 2.85
N LEU A 273 -6.66 -19.35 3.84
CA LEU A 273 -5.98 -18.18 4.41
C LEU A 273 -4.95 -17.62 3.41
N ASN A 274 -4.20 -18.50 2.75
CA ASN A 274 -3.29 -18.12 1.67
C ASN A 274 -4.04 -17.48 0.50
N LEU A 275 -5.13 -18.10 0.03
CA LEU A 275 -5.95 -17.55 -1.06
C LEU A 275 -6.57 -16.20 -0.67
N PHE A 276 -7.09 -16.07 0.55
CA PHE A 276 -7.69 -14.81 1.00
C PHE A 276 -6.65 -13.69 1.11
N THR A 277 -5.44 -14.02 1.56
CA THR A 277 -4.30 -13.08 1.60
C THR A 277 -3.88 -12.65 0.19
N PHE A 278 -3.85 -13.62 -0.73
CA PHE A 278 -3.56 -13.37 -2.14
C PHE A 278 -4.60 -12.44 -2.77
N LEU A 279 -5.90 -12.73 -2.59
CA LEU A 279 -7.00 -11.88 -3.05
C LEU A 279 -7.00 -10.50 -2.41
N ASN A 280 -6.64 -10.37 -1.13
CA ASN A 280 -6.47 -9.07 -0.48
C ASN A 280 -5.36 -8.22 -1.16
N GLY A 281 -4.38 -8.88 -1.77
CA GLY A 281 -3.38 -8.26 -2.64
C GLY A 281 -3.97 -7.79 -3.97
N MET A 282 -4.77 -8.65 -4.61
CA MET A 282 -5.47 -8.32 -5.86
C MET A 282 -6.43 -7.13 -5.66
N LEU A 283 -7.21 -7.12 -4.58
CA LEU A 283 -8.12 -6.04 -4.20
C LEU A 283 -7.39 -4.73 -3.94
N GLY A 284 -6.26 -4.79 -3.24
CA GLY A 284 -5.41 -3.61 -3.03
C GLY A 284 -4.87 -3.05 -4.35
N ASN A 285 -4.43 -3.93 -5.26
CA ASN A 285 -3.98 -3.51 -6.59
C ASN A 285 -5.13 -2.92 -7.42
N PHE A 286 -6.31 -3.54 -7.40
CA PHE A 286 -7.51 -2.99 -8.04
C PHE A 286 -7.82 -1.58 -7.49
N LEU A 287 -7.86 -1.45 -6.16
CA LEU A 287 -8.14 -0.17 -5.51
C LEU A 287 -7.16 0.93 -5.92
N PHE A 288 -5.86 0.61 -6.06
CA PHE A 288 -4.86 1.61 -6.41
C PHE A 288 -4.63 1.78 -7.92
N LEU A 289 -4.26 0.71 -8.60
CA LEU A 289 -3.86 0.74 -10.00
C LEU A 289 -5.08 0.93 -10.92
N PHE A 290 -6.14 0.15 -10.72
CA PHE A 290 -7.32 0.27 -11.56
C PHE A 290 -8.05 1.58 -11.29
N SER A 291 -8.24 1.99 -10.02
CA SER A 291 -8.92 3.25 -9.74
C SER A 291 -8.17 4.48 -10.23
N SER A 292 -6.83 4.51 -10.09
CA SER A 292 -6.04 5.63 -10.64
C SER A 292 -6.17 5.72 -12.16
N PHE A 293 -6.20 4.57 -12.84
CA PHE A 293 -6.39 4.49 -14.29
C PHE A 293 -7.81 4.90 -14.71
N TYR A 294 -8.82 4.35 -14.05
CA TYR A 294 -10.23 4.62 -14.33
C TYR A 294 -10.58 6.10 -14.13
N VAL A 295 -10.13 6.69 -13.01
CA VAL A 295 -10.37 8.11 -12.72
C VAL A 295 -9.54 9.01 -13.63
N GLY A 296 -8.28 8.65 -13.88
CA GLY A 296 -7.40 9.42 -14.77
C GLY A 296 -7.99 9.56 -16.17
N ILE A 297 -8.55 8.49 -16.76
CA ILE A 297 -9.18 8.56 -18.08
C ILE A 297 -10.50 9.30 -17.98
N LEU A 298 -11.44 8.85 -17.14
CA LEU A 298 -12.82 9.31 -17.22
C LEU A 298 -13.05 10.72 -16.66
N TYR A 299 -12.26 11.13 -15.66
CA TYR A 299 -12.46 12.39 -14.95
C TYR A 299 -11.22 13.31 -15.02
N GLY A 300 -10.08 12.83 -15.53
CA GLY A 300 -8.81 13.55 -15.55
C GLY A 300 -7.98 13.36 -14.28
N LEU A 301 -6.66 13.49 -14.42
CA LEU A 301 -5.70 13.32 -13.31
C LEU A 301 -5.93 14.32 -12.16
N GLU A 302 -6.39 15.53 -12.46
CA GLU A 302 -6.73 16.56 -11.46
C GLU A 302 -7.83 16.13 -10.49
N LYS A 303 -8.68 15.19 -10.90
CA LYS A 303 -9.81 14.69 -10.10
C LYS A 303 -9.44 13.46 -9.25
N LEU A 304 -8.22 12.92 -9.39
CA LEU A 304 -7.71 11.82 -8.55
C LEU A 304 -7.79 12.09 -7.04
N PRO A 305 -7.45 13.29 -6.53
CA PRO A 305 -7.56 13.58 -5.10
C PRO A 305 -8.99 13.38 -4.58
N PHE A 306 -9.99 13.76 -5.37
CA PHE A 306 -11.39 13.75 -4.98
C PHE A 306 -12.06 12.38 -5.16
N TYR A 307 -11.91 11.72 -6.31
CA TYR A 307 -12.60 10.45 -6.58
C TYR A 307 -11.87 9.21 -6.05
N MET A 308 -10.58 9.33 -5.70
CA MET A 308 -9.76 8.20 -5.28
C MET A 308 -9.14 8.42 -3.90
N TYR A 309 -8.30 9.45 -3.73
CA TYR A 309 -7.53 9.60 -2.49
C TYR A 309 -8.41 9.90 -1.27
N PHE A 310 -9.32 10.87 -1.38
CA PHE A 310 -10.20 11.22 -0.26
C PHE A 310 -11.10 10.05 0.18
N PRO A 311 -11.83 9.36 -0.73
CA PRO A 311 -12.60 8.17 -0.38
C PRO A 311 -11.73 7.06 0.23
N TYR A 312 -10.52 6.85 -0.31
CA TYR A 312 -9.57 5.87 0.22
C TYR A 312 -9.17 6.20 1.67
N ALA A 313 -8.72 7.44 1.92
CA ALA A 313 -8.26 7.90 3.23
C ALA A 313 -9.40 7.91 4.26
N ALA A 314 -10.60 8.33 3.87
CA ALA A 314 -11.78 8.28 4.71
C ALA A 314 -12.15 6.83 5.07
N GLY A 315 -12.13 5.91 4.10
CA GLY A 315 -12.39 4.48 4.32
C GLY A 315 -11.36 3.85 5.27
N LEU A 316 -10.08 4.22 5.13
CA LEU A 316 -9.00 3.79 6.02
C LEU A 316 -9.24 4.20 7.48
N ILE A 317 -9.55 5.48 7.72
CA ILE A 317 -9.80 5.98 9.08
C ILE A 317 -11.06 5.35 9.67
N ALA A 318 -12.15 5.31 8.88
CA ALA A 318 -13.40 4.67 9.29
C ALA A 318 -13.18 3.19 9.65
N ALA A 319 -12.38 2.45 8.89
CA ALA A 319 -12.07 1.04 9.15
C ALA A 319 -11.41 0.82 10.50
N LYS A 320 -10.51 1.71 10.91
CA LYS A 320 -9.79 1.58 12.19
C LYS A 320 -10.64 1.94 13.41
N ILE A 321 -11.62 2.82 13.24
CA ILE A 321 -12.53 3.24 14.31
C ILE A 321 -13.73 2.29 14.41
N VAL A 322 -14.43 2.07 13.29
CA VAL A 322 -15.72 1.37 13.24
C VAL A 322 -15.57 -0.12 12.96
N GLY A 323 -14.56 -0.53 12.19
CA GLY A 323 -14.35 -1.93 11.80
C GLY A 323 -14.28 -2.93 12.96
N PRO A 324 -13.49 -2.68 14.03
CA PRO A 324 -13.46 -3.54 15.20
C PRO A 324 -14.80 -3.64 15.94
N LEU A 325 -15.64 -2.60 15.89
CA LEU A 325 -16.96 -2.61 16.51
C LEU A 325 -17.92 -3.49 15.71
N ILE A 326 -17.89 -3.39 14.38
CA ILE A 326 -18.69 -4.22 13.47
C ILE A 326 -18.36 -5.70 13.68
N LEU A 327 -17.07 -6.06 13.64
CA LEU A 327 -16.64 -7.47 13.78
C LEU A 327 -16.96 -8.07 15.16
N LYS A 328 -17.16 -7.24 16.20
CA LYS A 328 -17.54 -7.71 17.54
C LYS A 328 -19.05 -7.82 17.75
N ARG A 329 -19.84 -6.96 17.07
CA ARG A 329 -21.29 -6.88 17.27
C ARG A 329 -22.08 -7.83 16.37
N LEU A 330 -21.56 -8.18 15.20
CA LEU A 330 -22.23 -9.14 14.32
C LEU A 330 -22.06 -10.56 14.87
N SER A 331 -23.15 -11.33 14.88
CA SER A 331 -23.17 -12.74 15.27
C SER A 331 -22.51 -13.67 14.23
N TRP A 332 -22.23 -13.14 13.04
CA TRP A 332 -21.60 -13.89 11.95
C TRP A 332 -20.09 -14.04 12.18
N SER A 333 -19.51 -15.10 11.61
CA SER A 333 -18.05 -15.28 11.67
C SER A 333 -17.34 -14.06 11.05
N PRO A 334 -16.21 -13.59 11.63
CA PRO A 334 -15.47 -12.43 11.12
C PRO A 334 -15.12 -12.53 9.63
N LEU A 335 -14.78 -13.73 9.14
CA LEU A 335 -14.50 -13.96 7.73
C LEU A 335 -15.73 -13.73 6.85
N ALA A 336 -16.88 -14.31 7.18
CA ALA A 336 -18.10 -14.13 6.39
C ALA A 336 -18.53 -12.67 6.30
N THR A 337 -18.45 -11.92 7.41
CA THR A 337 -18.72 -10.48 7.43
C THR A 337 -17.79 -9.71 6.50
N GLN A 338 -16.49 -10.03 6.51
CA GLN A 338 -15.51 -9.40 5.63
C GLN A 338 -15.75 -9.73 4.15
N LEU A 339 -16.04 -10.99 3.84
CA LEU A 339 -16.33 -11.41 2.46
C LEU A 339 -17.58 -10.69 1.92
N LEU A 340 -18.64 -10.57 2.71
CA LEU A 340 -19.85 -9.84 2.31
C LEU A 340 -19.60 -8.33 2.19
N GLY A 341 -18.80 -7.76 3.07
CA GLY A 341 -18.35 -6.37 2.97
C GLY A 341 -17.56 -6.08 1.69
N LEU A 342 -16.58 -6.93 1.37
CA LEU A 342 -15.81 -6.83 0.14
C LEU A 342 -16.71 -7.02 -1.09
N SER A 343 -17.55 -8.04 -1.10
CA SER A 343 -18.48 -8.31 -2.20
C SER A 343 -19.45 -7.15 -2.44
N SER A 344 -20.08 -6.62 -1.38
CA SER A 344 -20.98 -5.46 -1.51
C SER A 344 -20.26 -4.21 -2.04
N SER A 345 -19.03 -3.96 -1.60
CA SER A 345 -18.24 -2.83 -2.12
C SER A 345 -17.91 -2.97 -3.62
N LEU A 346 -17.62 -4.18 -4.09
CA LEU A 346 -17.41 -4.48 -5.51
C LEU A 346 -18.68 -4.28 -6.33
N LEU A 347 -19.85 -4.65 -5.80
CA LEU A 347 -21.14 -4.41 -6.47
C LEU A 347 -21.45 -2.90 -6.58
N VAL A 348 -21.15 -2.11 -5.55
CA VAL A 348 -21.34 -0.64 -5.59
C VAL A 348 -20.48 0.00 -6.69
N LEU A 349 -19.28 -0.52 -6.96
CA LEU A 349 -18.41 -0.03 -8.02
C LEU A 349 -18.98 -0.24 -9.44
N LEU A 350 -19.93 -1.15 -9.61
CA LEU A 350 -20.61 -1.37 -10.88
C LEU A 350 -21.61 -0.26 -11.20
N ILE A 351 -22.13 0.44 -10.18
CA ILE A 351 -23.09 1.54 -10.33
C ILE A 351 -22.39 2.72 -11.01
N PRO A 352 -22.94 3.32 -12.09
CA PRO A 352 -22.29 4.39 -12.87
C PRO A 352 -21.75 5.56 -12.03
N ASN A 353 -22.55 6.07 -11.09
CA ASN A 353 -22.17 7.17 -10.20
C ASN A 353 -21.67 6.69 -8.81
N GLY A 354 -21.54 5.38 -8.62
CA GLY A 354 -21.17 4.78 -7.34
C GLY A 354 -19.66 4.69 -7.10
N PHE A 355 -18.82 5.16 -8.03
CA PHE A 355 -17.38 4.85 -8.01
C PHE A 355 -16.67 5.32 -6.73
N ALA A 356 -16.79 6.60 -6.35
CA ALA A 356 -16.16 7.12 -5.14
C ALA A 356 -16.67 6.43 -3.86
N ILE A 357 -17.98 6.16 -3.79
CA ILE A 357 -18.59 5.43 -2.67
C ILE A 357 -18.06 3.98 -2.62
N GLY A 358 -17.93 3.34 -3.78
CA GLY A 358 -17.36 2.01 -3.92
C GLY A 358 -15.89 1.96 -3.48
N VAL A 359 -15.08 2.95 -3.86
CA VAL A 359 -13.68 3.08 -3.40
C VAL A 359 -13.61 3.25 -1.89
N PHE A 360 -14.48 4.09 -1.31
CA PHE A 360 -14.58 4.26 0.14
C PHE A 360 -14.90 2.94 0.85
N LEU A 361 -15.96 2.25 0.41
CA LEU A 361 -16.40 0.98 1.02
C LEU A 361 -15.36 -0.13 0.83
N LEU A 362 -14.75 -0.20 -0.35
CA LEU A 362 -13.72 -1.20 -0.64
C LEU A 362 -12.47 -0.92 0.19
N SER A 363 -12.05 0.35 0.32
CA SER A 363 -10.95 0.76 1.21
C SER A 363 -11.24 0.35 2.66
N PHE A 364 -12.46 0.62 3.13
CA PHE A 364 -12.88 0.26 4.47
C PHE A 364 -12.71 -1.25 4.73
N TRP A 365 -13.33 -2.08 3.89
CA TRP A 365 -13.30 -3.52 4.08
C TRP A 365 -11.92 -4.13 3.82
N HIS A 366 -11.17 -3.60 2.86
CA HIS A 366 -9.78 -3.99 2.60
C HIS A 366 -8.89 -3.77 3.83
N VAL A 367 -9.02 -2.64 4.50
CA VAL A 367 -8.26 -2.32 5.72
C VAL A 367 -8.70 -3.19 6.90
N VAL A 368 -10.01 -3.44 7.06
CA VAL A 368 -10.56 -4.33 8.09
C VAL A 368 -10.01 -5.75 7.89
N THR A 369 -10.13 -6.29 6.68
CA THR A 369 -9.59 -7.60 6.30
C THR A 369 -8.09 -7.68 6.48
N GLY A 370 -7.34 -6.68 6.00
CA GLY A 370 -5.89 -6.64 6.14
C GLY A 370 -5.42 -6.64 7.60
N SER A 371 -6.15 -5.93 8.48
CA SER A 371 -5.88 -5.89 9.92
C SER A 371 -6.19 -7.22 10.60
N TRP A 372 -7.30 -7.86 10.22
CA TRP A 372 -7.66 -9.18 10.71
C TRP A 372 -6.65 -10.24 10.27
N LEU A 373 -6.27 -10.27 8.99
CA LEU A 373 -5.22 -11.14 8.46
C LEU A 373 -3.89 -10.97 9.19
N ASN A 374 -3.49 -9.74 9.53
CA ASN A 374 -2.27 -9.54 10.32
C ASN A 374 -2.35 -10.24 11.68
N LYS A 375 -3.52 -10.17 12.34
CA LYS A 375 -3.74 -10.83 13.63
C LYS A 375 -3.71 -12.34 13.49
N GLU A 376 -4.41 -12.90 12.51
CA GLU A 376 -4.43 -14.34 12.24
C GLU A 376 -3.01 -14.87 11.96
N TYR A 377 -2.26 -14.24 11.05
CA TYR A 377 -0.88 -14.67 10.75
C TYR A 377 0.05 -14.57 11.95
N TYR A 378 -0.10 -13.54 12.78
CA TYR A 378 0.73 -13.37 13.97
C TYR A 378 0.43 -14.44 15.03
N GLN A 379 -0.85 -14.76 15.21
CA GLN A 379 -1.34 -15.70 16.23
C GLN A 379 -1.26 -17.18 15.81
N THR A 380 -1.17 -17.47 14.51
CA THR A 380 -1.11 -18.87 14.05
C THR A 380 0.18 -19.50 14.53
N ASP A 381 0.06 -20.57 15.34
CA ASP A 381 1.21 -21.31 15.84
C ASP A 381 1.76 -22.26 14.77
N VAL A 382 2.54 -21.70 13.85
CA VAL A 382 3.24 -22.43 12.80
C VAL A 382 4.73 -22.43 13.10
N ALA A 383 5.44 -23.43 12.57
CA ALA A 383 6.91 -23.49 12.48
C ALA A 383 7.57 -22.35 11.66
N ILE A 384 6.92 -21.19 11.54
CA ILE A 384 7.48 -19.94 11.00
C ILE A 384 7.80 -19.04 12.20
N PRO A 385 9.05 -18.54 12.33
CA PRO A 385 9.42 -17.60 13.38
C PRO A 385 8.52 -16.37 13.40
N MET A 386 8.19 -15.89 14.60
CA MET A 386 7.23 -14.80 14.85
C MET A 386 7.51 -13.54 14.01
N ASP A 387 8.79 -13.14 13.92
CA ASP A 387 9.22 -11.97 13.15
C ASP A 387 9.05 -12.11 11.62
N ARG A 388 8.92 -13.34 11.11
CA ARG A 388 8.76 -13.61 9.68
C ARG A 388 7.32 -13.82 9.25
N ARG A 389 6.38 -14.00 10.19
CA ARG A 389 4.97 -14.31 9.89
C ARG A 389 4.28 -13.20 9.10
N ILE A 390 4.49 -11.93 9.48
CA ILE A 390 3.93 -10.78 8.77
C ILE A 390 4.62 -10.58 7.41
N ILE A 391 5.94 -10.76 7.33
CA ILE A 391 6.69 -10.69 6.06
C ILE A 391 6.18 -11.74 5.07
N ALA A 392 5.91 -12.96 5.52
CA ALA A 392 5.33 -14.02 4.69
C ALA A 392 3.94 -13.63 4.17
N LYS A 393 3.07 -13.06 5.02
CA LYS A 393 1.77 -12.52 4.61
C LYS A 393 1.91 -11.47 3.51
N TYR A 394 2.76 -10.45 3.72
CA TYR A 394 2.97 -9.39 2.73
C TYR A 394 3.61 -9.90 1.43
N THR A 395 4.44 -10.94 1.50
CA THR A 395 4.97 -11.61 0.31
C THR A 395 3.86 -12.27 -0.51
N THR A 396 2.93 -13.00 0.13
CA THR A 396 1.75 -13.58 -0.54
C THR A 396 0.82 -12.51 -1.09
N GLN A 397 0.62 -11.43 -0.35
CA GLN A 397 -0.19 -10.29 -0.79
C GLN A 397 0.43 -9.60 -2.01
N ASN A 398 1.76 -9.41 -2.04
CA ASN A 398 2.47 -8.85 -3.19
C ASN A 398 2.34 -9.75 -4.41
N LYS A 399 2.46 -11.08 -4.26
CA LYS A 399 2.20 -12.02 -5.37
C LYS A 399 0.80 -11.82 -5.98
N GLY A 400 -0.22 -11.67 -5.14
CA GLY A 400 -1.58 -11.38 -5.59
C GLY A 400 -1.69 -10.05 -6.34
N SER A 401 -1.10 -8.99 -5.79
CA SER A 401 -1.07 -7.67 -6.44
C SER A 401 -0.40 -7.72 -7.82
N VAL A 402 0.76 -8.36 -7.91
CA VAL A 402 1.53 -8.57 -9.14
C VAL A 402 0.68 -9.34 -10.17
N ILE A 403 0.14 -10.51 -9.81
CA ILE A 403 -0.65 -11.34 -10.72
C ILE A 403 -1.90 -10.59 -11.20
N HIS A 404 -2.61 -9.89 -10.32
CA HIS A 404 -3.75 -9.06 -10.72
C HIS A 404 -3.37 -7.97 -11.71
N GLN A 405 -2.22 -7.30 -11.54
CA GLN A 405 -1.77 -6.29 -12.49
C GLN A 405 -1.63 -6.88 -13.88
N PHE A 406 -1.05 -8.08 -13.98
CA PHE A 406 -0.88 -8.74 -15.26
C PHE A 406 -2.20 -9.20 -15.88
N LEU A 407 -3.11 -9.78 -15.08
CA LEU A 407 -4.46 -10.11 -15.55
C LEU A 407 -5.18 -8.87 -16.07
N LEU A 408 -5.06 -7.74 -15.35
CA LEU A 408 -5.66 -6.47 -15.76
C LEU A 408 -5.03 -5.95 -17.07
N MET A 409 -3.70 -5.94 -17.21
CA MET A 409 -3.05 -5.47 -18.43
C MET A 409 -3.39 -6.36 -19.64
N THR A 410 -3.41 -7.68 -19.43
CA THR A 410 -3.77 -8.65 -20.48
C THR A 410 -5.23 -8.46 -20.91
N LEU A 411 -6.13 -8.26 -19.94
CA LEU A 411 -7.53 -7.97 -20.22
C LEU A 411 -7.68 -6.68 -21.03
N LEU A 412 -7.03 -5.60 -20.61
CA LEU A 412 -7.09 -4.32 -21.31
C LEU A 412 -6.58 -4.47 -22.76
N PHE A 413 -5.45 -5.15 -22.95
CA PHE A 413 -4.90 -5.44 -24.28
C PHE A 413 -5.87 -6.22 -25.17
N ILE A 414 -6.46 -7.31 -24.66
CA ILE A 414 -7.45 -8.10 -25.40
C ILE A 414 -8.65 -7.23 -25.78
N LEU A 415 -9.21 -6.48 -24.82
CA LEU A 415 -10.37 -5.63 -25.07
C LEU A 415 -10.09 -4.51 -26.08
N ALA A 416 -8.91 -3.89 -26.03
CA ALA A 416 -8.52 -2.87 -27.02
C ALA A 416 -8.46 -3.47 -28.43
N LYS A 417 -7.84 -4.64 -28.57
CA LYS A 417 -7.73 -5.34 -29.85
C LYS A 417 -9.10 -5.75 -30.41
N GLU A 418 -9.99 -6.29 -29.58
CA GLU A 418 -11.34 -6.70 -29.97
C GLU A 418 -12.22 -5.50 -30.38
N MET A 419 -12.04 -4.34 -29.73
CA MET A 419 -12.78 -3.12 -30.07
C MET A 419 -12.20 -2.38 -31.28
N GLY A 420 -11.10 -2.86 -31.88
CA GLY A 420 -10.39 -2.18 -32.96
C GLY A 420 -9.78 -0.85 -32.54
N GLU A 421 -9.70 -0.60 -31.22
CA GLU A 421 -9.16 0.62 -30.66
C GLU A 421 -7.64 0.49 -30.63
N PRO A 422 -6.89 1.50 -31.09
CA PRO A 422 -5.46 1.46 -30.98
C PRO A 422 -5.06 1.29 -29.51
N ILE A 423 -4.07 0.43 -29.25
CA ILE A 423 -3.54 0.19 -27.91
C ILE A 423 -3.10 1.53 -27.28
N HIS A 424 -2.70 2.50 -28.11
CA HIS A 424 -2.42 3.85 -27.67
C HIS A 424 -3.58 4.54 -26.94
N LEU A 425 -4.87 4.18 -27.08
CA LEU A 425 -5.97 4.75 -26.28
C LEU A 425 -6.00 4.24 -24.83
N LEU A 426 -5.41 3.07 -24.55
CA LEU A 426 -5.11 2.62 -23.19
C LEU A 426 -3.89 3.34 -22.60
N LEU A 427 -3.09 3.95 -23.47
CA LEU A 427 -1.86 4.65 -23.16
C LEU A 427 -2.10 6.18 -23.12
N ILE A 428 -3.07 6.73 -23.87
CA ILE A 428 -3.42 8.16 -23.92
C ILE A 428 -4.06 8.50 -22.58
N MET A 429 -3.26 9.15 -21.77
CA MET A 429 -3.72 10.06 -20.73
C MET A 429 -2.60 11.06 -20.56
N LEU A 430 -2.79 12.28 -21.09
CA LEU A 430 -2.11 13.49 -20.60
C LEU A 430 -2.59 14.78 -21.29
N ASN A 431 -3.33 14.70 -22.40
CA ASN A 431 -3.88 15.92 -23.00
C ASN A 431 -5.34 16.15 -22.58
N HIS A 432 -5.67 17.39 -22.23
CA HIS A 432 -6.94 17.86 -21.66
C HIS A 432 -8.14 17.81 -22.66
N GLY A 433 -8.13 16.83 -23.57
CA GLY A 433 -9.17 16.63 -24.57
C GLY A 433 -10.32 15.76 -24.06
N ALA A 434 -11.47 15.86 -24.74
CA ALA A 434 -12.61 14.98 -24.47
C ALA A 434 -12.22 13.51 -24.66
N VAL A 435 -12.56 12.69 -23.67
CA VAL A 435 -12.32 11.24 -23.70
C VAL A 435 -13.17 10.62 -24.79
N PRO A 436 -12.59 9.89 -25.77
CA PRO A 436 -13.37 9.17 -26.76
C PRO A 436 -14.34 8.20 -26.09
N ILE A 437 -15.58 8.14 -26.59
CA ILE A 437 -16.64 7.29 -26.03
C ILE A 437 -16.20 5.82 -25.97
N ALA A 438 -15.45 5.35 -26.96
CA ALA A 438 -14.93 3.99 -27.01
C ALA A 438 -13.92 3.68 -25.88
N SER A 439 -13.05 4.63 -25.52
CA SER A 439 -12.13 4.47 -24.38
C SER A 439 -12.90 4.35 -23.06
N ALA A 440 -13.98 5.13 -22.90
CA ALA A 440 -14.83 5.05 -21.73
C ALA A 440 -15.54 3.68 -21.64
N GLN A 441 -16.07 3.18 -22.77
CA GLN A 441 -16.72 1.88 -22.84
C GLN A 441 -15.76 0.72 -22.53
N LEU A 442 -14.54 0.77 -23.07
CA LEU A 442 -13.51 -0.21 -22.78
C LEU A 442 -13.25 -0.31 -21.27
N LEU A 443 -13.08 0.83 -20.60
CA LEU A 443 -12.83 0.86 -19.14
C LEU A 443 -14.00 0.35 -18.32
N ILE A 444 -15.23 0.66 -18.74
CA ILE A 444 -16.42 0.15 -18.09
C ILE A 444 -16.46 -1.37 -18.21
N LEU A 445 -16.21 -1.92 -19.40
CA LEU A 445 -16.16 -3.37 -19.61
C LEU A 445 -15.03 -4.02 -18.81
N ALA A 446 -13.84 -3.43 -18.82
CA ALA A 446 -12.72 -3.87 -18.00
C ALA A 446 -13.06 -3.85 -16.50
N LYS A 447 -13.74 -2.81 -16.02
CA LYS A 447 -14.23 -2.72 -14.63
C LYS A 447 -15.13 -3.90 -14.30
N TRP A 448 -16.09 -4.20 -15.15
CA TRP A 448 -17.07 -5.26 -14.93
C TRP A 448 -16.40 -6.64 -14.85
N ILE A 449 -15.50 -6.94 -15.80
CA ILE A 449 -14.78 -8.21 -15.83
C ILE A 449 -13.86 -8.36 -14.61
N ASN A 450 -13.15 -7.29 -14.21
CA ASN A 450 -12.31 -7.34 -13.00
C ASN A 450 -13.14 -7.54 -11.73
N VAL A 451 -14.27 -6.84 -11.60
CA VAL A 451 -15.19 -7.06 -10.48
C VAL A 451 -15.68 -8.51 -10.46
N GLY A 452 -16.06 -9.07 -11.60
CA GLY A 452 -16.45 -10.49 -11.72
C GLY A 452 -15.35 -11.46 -11.28
N LEU A 453 -14.11 -11.24 -11.73
CA LEU A 453 -12.94 -12.04 -11.33
C LEU A 453 -12.69 -11.97 -9.81
N LEU A 454 -12.76 -10.77 -9.22
CA LEU A 454 -12.54 -10.60 -7.79
C LEU A 454 -13.66 -11.25 -6.97
N MET A 455 -14.92 -11.11 -7.42
CA MET A 455 -16.09 -11.76 -6.82
C MET A 455 -15.98 -13.28 -6.84
N SER A 456 -15.57 -13.89 -7.95
CA SER A 456 -15.39 -15.35 -8.03
C SER A 456 -14.30 -15.84 -7.06
N GLY A 457 -13.24 -15.06 -6.90
CA GLY A 457 -12.20 -15.30 -5.90
C GLY A 457 -12.76 -15.32 -4.47
N LEU A 458 -13.56 -14.32 -4.10
CA LEU A 458 -14.17 -14.22 -2.77
C LEU A 458 -15.11 -15.40 -2.47
N VAL A 459 -15.91 -15.81 -3.46
CA VAL A 459 -16.78 -17.01 -3.36
C VAL A 459 -15.95 -18.28 -3.17
N THR A 460 -14.83 -18.41 -3.89
CA THR A 460 -13.92 -19.56 -3.75
C THR A 460 -13.32 -19.63 -2.34
N VAL A 461 -12.92 -18.50 -1.77
CA VAL A 461 -12.45 -18.44 -0.37
C VAL A 461 -13.52 -18.92 0.60
N TYR A 462 -14.76 -18.48 0.43
CA TYR A 462 -15.87 -18.92 1.28
C TYR A 462 -16.05 -20.44 1.25
N HIS A 463 -16.05 -21.03 0.05
CA HIS A 463 -16.17 -22.48 -0.10
C HIS A 463 -15.01 -23.26 0.53
N LEU A 464 -13.77 -22.81 0.32
CA LEU A 464 -12.59 -23.45 0.92
C LEU A 464 -12.59 -23.35 2.45
N TRP A 465 -12.99 -22.19 2.99
CA TRP A 465 -13.11 -22.00 4.42
C TRP A 465 -14.20 -22.88 5.05
N LYS A 466 -15.38 -22.96 4.42
CA LYS A 466 -16.47 -23.82 4.89
C LYS A 466 -16.07 -25.30 4.85
N LYS A 467 -15.33 -25.71 3.81
CA LYS A 467 -14.77 -27.07 3.71
C LYS A 467 -13.76 -27.36 4.82
N ALA A 468 -12.86 -26.42 5.11
CA ALA A 468 -11.87 -26.57 6.19
C ALA A 468 -12.55 -26.74 7.55
N LYS A 469 -13.53 -25.88 7.89
CA LYS A 469 -14.31 -26.00 9.12
C LYS A 469 -15.06 -27.32 9.26
N LYS A 470 -15.62 -27.83 8.15
CA LYS A 470 -16.31 -29.13 8.17
C LYS A 470 -15.33 -30.26 8.50
N ASN A 471 -14.11 -30.21 7.98
CA ASN A 471 -13.09 -31.22 8.24
C ASN A 471 -12.55 -31.15 9.68
N GLU A 472 -12.44 -29.95 10.26
CA GLU A 472 -12.08 -29.77 11.68
C GLU A 472 -13.14 -30.26 12.66
N ALA A 473 -14.41 -30.33 12.26
CA ALA A 473 -15.51 -30.84 13.11
C ALA A 473 -15.68 -32.37 13.03
N ILE A 474 -14.94 -33.05 12.15
CA ILE A 474 -14.98 -34.51 11.94
C ILE A 474 -13.81 -35.19 12.69
N HIS A 475 -12.83 -34.42 13.15
CA HIS A 475 -11.74 -34.83 14.03
C HIS A 475 -11.95 -34.24 15.42
#